data_AF-A0A0M9BME1-F1
#
_entry.id   AF-A0A0M9BME1-F1
#
_cell.length_a   1.000
_cell.length_b   1.000
_cell.length_c   1.000
_cell.angle_alpha   90.00
_cell.angle_beta   90.00
_cell.angle_gamma   90.00
#
_symmetry.space_group_name_H-M   'P 1'
#
loop_
_entity.id
_entity.type
_entity.pdbx_description
1 polymer ?
#
loop_
_entity_poly.entity_id
_entity_poly.type
_entity_poly.pdbx_seq_one_letter_code
_entity_poly.pdbx_strand_id
1 'polypeptide(L)'
;MSLSLIVCVLVSVFFWNDIFGYKTLEKAVQSTWKYPLQVVNVDQQNELVLSLDQTQYVFAAYEQKNGRYHYDTDSESGWTASSDVGPAFLVRAEPKNNKGDFIWGALYSDTPVHKFKIEYTNGETQEVESSNNTFIMRMPEAYQSEDEMMLMTTFTNVYALDEENNLIQAYNLN
;
A
#
# COMPACT_ATOMS: atom_id res chain seq x y z
N MET A 1 43.76 -17.29 -2.72
CA MET A 1 42.38 -17.34 -3.28
C MET A 1 41.45 -17.39 -2.09
N SER A 2 40.58 -16.42 -1.82
CA SER A 2 39.25 -16.46 -2.46
C SER A 2 38.37 -15.24 -2.11
N LEU A 3 38.92 -14.16 -1.53
CA LEU A 3 38.09 -13.00 -1.17
C LEU A 3 37.47 -12.32 -2.42
N SER A 4 38.23 -12.25 -3.52
CA SER A 4 37.76 -11.73 -4.80
C SER A 4 36.69 -12.61 -5.47
N LEU A 5 36.70 -13.93 -5.21
CA LEU A 5 35.75 -14.87 -5.83
C LEU A 5 34.36 -14.77 -5.18
N ILE A 6 34.32 -14.53 -3.87
CA ILE A 6 33.06 -14.38 -3.11
C ILE A 6 32.34 -13.09 -3.49
N VAL A 7 33.08 -11.99 -3.70
CA VAL A 7 32.51 -10.70 -4.12
C VAL A 7 31.88 -10.79 -5.51
N CYS A 8 32.51 -11.47 -6.48
CA CYS A 8 31.93 -11.63 -7.82
C CYS A 8 30.64 -12.44 -7.85
N VAL A 9 30.52 -13.49 -7.02
CA VAL A 9 29.31 -14.32 -6.97
C VAL A 9 28.14 -13.54 -6.36
N LEU A 10 28.36 -12.79 -5.28
CA LEU A 10 27.31 -12.00 -4.66
C LEU A 10 26.76 -10.93 -5.62
N VAL A 11 27.64 -10.16 -6.28
CA VAL A 11 27.21 -9.12 -7.24
C VAL A 11 26.42 -9.73 -8.41
N SER A 12 26.81 -10.91 -8.92
CA SER A 12 26.08 -11.56 -10.02
C SER A 12 24.67 -12.00 -9.67
N VAL A 13 24.41 -12.42 -8.43
CA VAL A 13 23.08 -12.89 -7.98
C VAL A 13 22.13 -11.71 -7.74
N PHE A 14 22.63 -10.60 -7.18
CA PHE A 14 21.84 -9.38 -7.02
C PHE A 14 21.41 -8.81 -8.38
N PHE A 15 22.35 -8.68 -9.32
CA PHE A 15 22.03 -8.21 -10.68
C PHE A 15 21.11 -9.19 -11.45
N TRP A 16 21.22 -10.50 -11.25
CA TRP A 16 20.31 -11.46 -11.90
C TRP A 16 18.88 -11.34 -11.37
N ASN A 17 18.69 -11.09 -10.07
CA ASN A 17 17.33 -11.00 -9.52
C ASN A 17 16.63 -9.69 -9.93
N ASP A 18 17.36 -8.59 -10.10
CA ASP A 18 16.78 -7.35 -10.65
C ASP A 18 16.35 -7.50 -12.11
N ILE A 19 17.04 -8.36 -12.89
CA ILE A 19 16.73 -8.62 -14.31
C ILE A 19 15.63 -9.69 -14.47
N PHE A 20 15.60 -10.73 -13.62
CA PHE A 20 14.69 -11.87 -13.77
C PHE A 20 13.51 -11.86 -12.80
N GLY A 21 13.52 -11.01 -11.77
CA GLY A 21 12.50 -10.90 -10.75
C GLY A 21 12.49 -12.07 -9.75
N TYR A 22 11.68 -11.90 -8.71
CA TYR A 22 11.59 -12.81 -7.57
C TYR A 22 10.44 -13.80 -7.73
N LYS A 23 10.54 -14.96 -7.07
CA LYS A 23 9.47 -15.99 -7.12
C LYS A 23 8.22 -15.61 -6.33
N THR A 24 8.35 -14.72 -5.36
CA THR A 24 7.25 -14.27 -4.50
C THR A 24 7.35 -12.77 -4.34
N LEU A 25 6.21 -12.12 -4.13
CA LEU A 25 6.12 -10.67 -3.94
C LEU A 25 6.88 -10.24 -2.69
N GLU A 26 6.77 -10.99 -1.59
CA GLU A 26 7.46 -10.70 -0.33
C GLU A 26 8.97 -10.65 -0.52
N LYS A 27 9.54 -11.50 -1.40
CA LYS A 27 10.97 -11.48 -1.70
C LYS A 27 11.37 -10.27 -2.54
N ALA A 28 10.49 -9.85 -3.47
CA ALA A 28 10.72 -8.65 -4.28
C ALA A 28 10.66 -7.38 -3.43
N VAL A 29 9.71 -7.30 -2.50
CA VAL A 29 9.63 -6.20 -1.52
C VAL A 29 10.86 -6.21 -0.61
N GLN A 30 11.16 -7.36 -0.01
CA GLN A 30 12.27 -7.49 0.95
C GLN A 30 13.65 -7.24 0.33
N SER A 31 13.83 -7.43 -0.98
CA SER A 31 15.16 -7.23 -1.61
C SER A 31 15.60 -5.77 -1.61
N THR A 32 14.67 -4.82 -1.56
CA THR A 32 14.97 -3.39 -1.53
C THR A 32 15.27 -2.91 -0.12
N TRP A 33 14.68 -3.55 0.90
CA TRP A 33 14.72 -3.10 2.28
C TRP A 33 15.76 -3.85 3.10
N LYS A 34 16.56 -3.10 3.88
CA LYS A 34 17.55 -3.70 4.80
C LYS A 34 16.88 -4.35 6.01
N TYR A 35 15.76 -3.79 6.46
CA TYR A 35 14.99 -4.27 7.59
C TYR A 35 13.81 -5.13 7.11
N PRO A 36 13.31 -6.06 7.95
CA PRO A 36 12.17 -6.89 7.59
C PRO A 36 10.93 -6.04 7.25
N LEU A 37 10.39 -6.20 6.04
CA LEU A 37 9.11 -5.63 5.63
C LEU A 37 8.04 -6.73 5.61
N GLN A 38 6.89 -6.47 6.21
CA GLN A 38 5.75 -7.37 6.12
C GLN A 38 4.80 -6.91 5.03
N VAL A 39 4.52 -7.76 4.03
CA VAL A 39 3.41 -7.52 3.10
C VAL A 39 2.09 -7.71 3.85
N VAL A 40 1.26 -6.67 3.90
CA VAL A 40 -0.01 -6.66 4.66
C VAL A 40 -1.24 -6.59 3.76
N ASN A 41 -1.10 -6.09 2.52
CA ASN A 41 -2.18 -6.07 1.54
C ASN A 41 -1.64 -6.11 0.12
N VAL A 42 -2.36 -6.75 -0.78
CA VAL A 42 -1.98 -6.90 -2.18
C VAL A 42 -3.23 -6.73 -3.04
N ASP A 43 -3.22 -5.71 -3.89
CA ASP A 43 -4.17 -5.59 -4.99
C ASP A 43 -3.55 -6.25 -6.23
N GLN A 44 -3.94 -7.49 -6.49
CA GLN A 44 -3.41 -8.26 -7.60
C GLN A 44 -3.85 -7.71 -8.97
N GLN A 45 -5.03 -7.08 -9.04
CA GLN A 45 -5.59 -6.59 -10.30
C GLN A 45 -4.81 -5.36 -10.79
N ASN A 46 -4.47 -4.46 -9.88
CA ASN A 46 -3.71 -3.26 -10.21
C ASN A 46 -2.18 -3.43 -9.99
N GLU A 47 -1.77 -4.58 -9.46
CA GLU A 47 -0.40 -4.91 -9.05
C GLU A 47 0.18 -3.88 -8.07
N LEU A 48 -0.51 -3.71 -6.95
CA LEU A 48 -0.12 -2.81 -5.87
C LEU A 48 0.07 -3.58 -4.58
N VAL A 49 0.96 -3.10 -3.74
CA VAL A 49 1.30 -3.74 -2.47
C VAL A 49 1.38 -2.69 -1.37
N LEU A 50 0.79 -3.03 -0.24
CA LEU A 50 0.99 -2.31 1.00
C LEU A 50 1.83 -3.19 1.93
N SER A 51 2.91 -2.62 2.43
CA SER A 51 3.82 -3.27 3.37
C SER A 51 3.94 -2.46 4.66
N LEU A 52 4.35 -3.10 5.74
CA LEU A 52 4.55 -2.50 7.05
C LEU A 52 6.01 -2.69 7.51
N ASP A 53 6.68 -1.57 7.79
CA ASP A 53 7.95 -1.49 8.50
C ASP A 53 7.72 -0.92 9.89
N GLN A 54 7.64 -1.78 10.91
CA GLN A 54 7.34 -1.41 12.29
C GLN A 54 6.02 -0.64 12.42
N THR A 55 6.05 0.68 12.28
CA THR A 55 4.90 1.59 12.34
C THR A 55 4.65 2.35 11.04
N GLN A 56 5.49 2.20 10.03
CA GLN A 56 5.37 2.89 8.74
C GLN A 56 4.76 1.96 7.70
N TYR A 57 3.64 2.37 7.11
CA TYR A 57 3.09 1.71 5.94
C TYR A 57 3.76 2.24 4.68
N VAL A 58 4.12 1.34 3.76
CA VAL A 58 4.74 1.63 2.48
C VAL A 58 3.84 1.11 1.37
N PHE A 59 3.32 2.02 0.56
CA PHE A 59 2.49 1.70 -0.60
C PHE A 59 3.30 1.84 -1.88
N ALA A 60 3.30 0.80 -2.70
CA ALA A 60 4.07 0.76 -3.93
C ALA A 60 3.40 -0.11 -5.01
N ALA A 61 3.86 0.07 -6.24
CA ALA A 61 3.56 -0.79 -7.36
C ALA A 61 4.53 -1.98 -7.44
N TYR A 62 4.07 -3.04 -8.11
CA TYR A 62 4.93 -4.11 -8.60
C TYR A 62 4.49 -4.51 -10.02
N GLU A 63 5.30 -5.32 -10.68
CA GLU A 63 4.95 -5.96 -11.95
C GLU A 63 5.11 -7.47 -11.84
N GLN A 64 4.14 -8.22 -12.35
CA GLN A 64 4.25 -9.67 -12.49
C GLN A 64 4.52 -10.05 -13.96
N LYS A 65 5.77 -10.43 -14.27
CA LYS A 65 6.20 -10.84 -15.62
C LYS A 65 6.69 -12.28 -15.58
N ASN A 66 6.12 -13.15 -16.43
CA ASN A 66 6.51 -14.56 -16.53
C ASN A 66 6.50 -15.32 -15.19
N GLY A 67 5.53 -15.03 -14.33
CA GLY A 67 5.43 -15.63 -12.99
C GLY A 67 6.50 -15.14 -12.00
N ARG A 68 7.16 -14.02 -12.30
CA ARG A 68 8.16 -13.38 -11.45
C ARG A 68 7.73 -11.96 -11.10
N TYR A 69 8.02 -11.57 -9.87
CA TYR A 69 7.65 -10.28 -9.30
C TYR A 69 8.84 -9.32 -9.37
N HIS A 70 8.58 -8.11 -9.86
CA HIS A 70 9.52 -6.99 -9.86
C HIS A 70 8.88 -5.88 -9.06
N TYR A 71 9.56 -5.44 -8.01
CA TYR A 71 9.05 -4.40 -7.12
C TYR A 71 9.54 -3.04 -7.61
N ASP A 72 8.64 -2.06 -7.71
CA ASP A 72 8.95 -0.74 -8.23
C ASP A 72 9.27 0.22 -7.09
N THR A 73 10.56 0.40 -6.82
CA THR A 73 11.06 1.27 -5.75
C THR A 73 10.79 2.74 -6.00
N ASP A 74 10.68 3.14 -7.27
CA ASP A 74 10.44 4.55 -7.63
C ASP A 74 8.98 4.96 -7.39
N SER A 75 8.10 3.98 -7.13
CA SER A 75 6.68 4.17 -6.82
C SER A 75 6.36 4.20 -5.31
N GLU A 76 7.37 4.04 -4.45
CA GLU A 76 7.18 3.95 -3.00
C GLU A 76 6.68 5.24 -2.37
N SER A 77 5.72 5.11 -1.46
CA SER A 77 5.21 6.19 -0.63
C SER A 77 5.01 5.67 0.79
N GLY A 78 5.75 6.24 1.73
CA GLY A 78 5.83 5.75 3.11
C GLY A 78 5.19 6.72 4.11
N TRP A 79 4.22 6.26 4.90
CA TRP A 79 3.47 7.10 5.83
C TRP A 79 3.21 6.43 7.18
N THR A 80 3.14 7.28 8.20
CA THR A 80 2.78 6.92 9.57
C THR A 80 1.58 7.75 10.01
N ALA A 81 0.78 7.24 10.94
CA ALA A 81 -0.24 8.02 11.64
C ALA A 81 -0.11 7.86 13.16
N SER A 82 -0.53 8.87 13.89
CA SER A 82 -0.61 8.86 15.35
C SER A 82 -1.91 9.52 15.78
N SER A 83 -2.48 9.09 16.91
CA SER A 83 -3.66 9.70 17.50
C SER A 83 -3.51 9.75 19.02
N ASP A 84 -3.93 10.86 19.62
CA ASP A 84 -4.05 11.00 21.07
C ASP A 84 -5.38 10.44 21.60
N VAL A 85 -6.34 10.18 20.70
CA VAL A 85 -7.71 9.75 21.03
C VAL A 85 -8.07 8.54 20.17
N GLY A 86 -7.98 7.34 20.76
CA GLY A 86 -8.30 6.09 20.07
C GLY A 86 -7.24 5.63 19.07
N PRO A 87 -7.54 4.60 18.25
CA PRO A 87 -6.60 4.08 17.26
C PRO A 87 -6.30 5.13 16.18
N ALA A 88 -5.04 5.20 15.76
CA ALA A 88 -4.61 6.07 14.67
C ALA A 88 -5.15 5.54 13.34
N PHE A 89 -5.66 6.43 12.48
CA PHE A 89 -6.21 6.07 11.19
C PHE A 89 -5.48 6.84 10.08
N LEU A 90 -4.72 6.10 9.27
CA LEU A 90 -4.03 6.61 8.08
C LEU A 90 -4.93 6.44 6.85
N VAL A 91 -5.11 7.51 6.10
CA VAL A 91 -5.76 7.50 4.78
C VAL A 91 -4.95 8.39 3.85
N ARG A 92 -4.63 7.87 2.66
CA ARG A 92 -3.90 8.56 1.59
C ARG A 92 -4.58 8.30 0.26
N ALA A 93 -4.47 9.27 -0.64
CA ALA A 93 -4.90 9.13 -2.02
C ALA A 93 -3.80 9.69 -2.91
N GLU A 94 -3.22 8.84 -3.77
CA GLU A 94 -2.09 9.21 -4.60
C GLU A 94 -2.16 8.52 -5.98
N PRO A 95 -1.64 9.18 -7.03
CA PRO A 95 -1.47 8.54 -8.32
C PRO A 95 -0.41 7.44 -8.22
N LYS A 96 -0.61 6.34 -8.94
CA LYS A 96 0.41 5.31 -9.17
C LYS A 96 0.70 5.23 -10.65
N ASN A 97 1.93 5.62 -11.01
CA ASN A 97 2.43 5.75 -12.38
C ASN A 97 1.87 4.68 -13.33
N ASN A 98 1.17 5.12 -14.38
CA ASN A 98 0.54 4.28 -15.40
C ASN A 98 -0.51 3.26 -14.92
N LYS A 99 -0.80 3.22 -13.61
CA LYS A 99 -1.81 2.36 -12.99
C LYS A 99 -3.08 3.15 -12.65
N GLY A 100 -3.00 4.45 -12.40
CA GLY A 100 -4.13 5.32 -12.11
C GLY A 100 -4.13 5.80 -10.66
N ASP A 101 -5.28 6.27 -10.18
CA ASP A 101 -5.36 6.96 -8.90
C ASP A 101 -6.01 6.07 -7.85
N PHE A 102 -5.38 6.01 -6.67
CA PHE A 102 -5.73 5.05 -5.63
C PHE A 102 -5.86 5.75 -4.29
N ILE A 103 -6.90 5.36 -3.55
CA ILE A 103 -7.03 5.62 -2.13
C ILE A 103 -6.64 4.36 -1.37
N TRP A 104 -5.86 4.53 -0.32
CA TRP A 104 -5.42 3.45 0.54
C TRP A 104 -5.34 3.92 1.99
N GLY A 105 -5.29 2.98 2.91
CA GLY A 105 -5.22 3.33 4.30
C GLY A 105 -5.05 2.15 5.23
N ALA A 106 -4.85 2.46 6.50
CA ALA A 106 -4.62 1.51 7.56
C ALA A 106 -5.13 2.04 8.90
N LEU A 107 -5.83 1.18 9.64
CA LEU A 107 -6.21 1.45 11.01
C LEU A 107 -5.23 0.76 11.97
N TYR A 108 -4.58 1.54 12.82
CA TYR A 108 -3.63 1.06 13.82
C TYR A 108 -4.42 0.59 15.05
N SER A 109 -5.01 -0.60 14.95
CA SER A 109 -5.89 -1.18 15.96
C SER A 109 -5.76 -2.69 16.02
N ASP A 110 -5.95 -3.25 17.22
CA ASP A 110 -6.12 -4.70 17.42
C ASP A 110 -7.53 -5.17 17.08
N THR A 111 -8.51 -4.26 17.03
CA THR A 111 -9.88 -4.57 16.60
C THR A 111 -9.87 -4.88 15.11
N PRO A 112 -10.33 -6.06 14.67
CA PRO A 112 -10.42 -6.38 13.25
C PRO A 112 -11.41 -5.45 12.54
N VAL A 113 -10.97 -4.86 11.44
CA VAL A 113 -11.84 -4.12 10.51
C VAL A 113 -12.42 -5.13 9.54
N HIS A 114 -13.73 -5.10 9.34
CA HIS A 114 -14.40 -5.91 8.32
C HIS A 114 -14.36 -5.22 6.96
N LYS A 115 -14.71 -3.93 6.92
CA LYS A 115 -14.73 -3.14 5.69
C LYS A 115 -14.42 -1.67 5.94
N PHE A 116 -13.99 -1.02 4.88
CA PHE A 116 -13.85 0.43 4.80
C PHE A 116 -14.92 1.02 3.88
N LYS A 117 -15.50 2.14 4.28
CA LYS A 117 -16.43 2.94 3.48
C LYS A 117 -15.83 4.32 3.23
N ILE A 118 -15.75 4.71 1.96
CA ILE A 118 -15.22 6.01 1.52
C ILE A 118 -16.42 6.82 1.02
N GLU A 119 -16.53 8.06 1.49
CA GLU A 119 -17.49 9.05 1.01
C GLU A 119 -16.77 10.12 0.20
N TYR A 120 -17.16 10.28 -1.06
CA TYR A 120 -16.59 11.26 -1.97
C TYR A 120 -17.36 12.59 -1.92
N THR A 121 -16.68 13.65 -2.30
CA THR A 121 -17.23 15.04 -2.33
C THR A 121 -18.41 15.21 -3.29
N ASN A 122 -18.52 14.36 -4.32
CA ASN A 122 -19.65 14.33 -5.26
C ASN A 122 -20.86 13.54 -4.71
N GLY A 123 -20.76 12.97 -3.50
CA GLY A 123 -21.79 12.14 -2.88
C GLY A 123 -21.74 10.65 -3.26
N GLU A 124 -20.80 10.23 -4.11
CA GLU A 124 -20.55 8.81 -4.37
C GLU A 124 -19.94 8.13 -3.14
N THR A 125 -20.18 6.83 -3.01
CA THR A 125 -19.62 6.02 -1.94
C THR A 125 -19.03 4.74 -2.51
N GLN A 126 -17.85 4.34 -2.02
CA GLN A 126 -17.27 3.04 -2.32
C GLN A 126 -17.01 2.28 -1.01
N GLU A 127 -17.17 0.95 -1.08
CA GLU A 127 -16.86 0.05 0.02
C GLU A 127 -15.82 -0.99 -0.43
N VAL A 128 -14.93 -1.37 0.49
CA VAL A 128 -13.89 -2.38 0.24
C VAL A 128 -13.70 -3.23 1.49
N GLU A 129 -13.59 -4.54 1.32
CA GLU A 129 -13.25 -5.45 2.41
C GLU A 129 -11.84 -5.16 2.93
N SER A 130 -11.64 -5.28 4.25
CA SER A 130 -10.32 -5.10 4.82
C SER A 130 -9.43 -6.31 4.58
N SER A 131 -8.14 -6.04 4.40
CA SER A 131 -7.08 -7.04 4.57
C SER A 131 -6.10 -6.53 5.63
N ASN A 132 -5.94 -7.27 6.73
CA ASN A 132 -5.07 -6.90 7.87
C ASN A 132 -5.27 -5.46 8.38
N ASN A 133 -6.53 -5.01 8.55
CA ASN A 133 -6.87 -3.64 8.94
C ASN A 133 -6.39 -2.56 7.97
N THR A 134 -6.19 -2.91 6.70
CA THR A 134 -5.83 -2.00 5.62
C THR A 134 -6.78 -2.12 4.43
N PHE A 135 -6.69 -1.18 3.51
CA PHE A 135 -7.36 -1.23 2.21
C PHE A 135 -6.53 -0.57 1.11
N ILE A 136 -6.78 -1.00 -0.13
CA ILE A 136 -6.30 -0.38 -1.37
C ILE A 136 -7.51 -0.35 -2.31
N MET A 137 -7.80 0.79 -2.92
CA MET A 137 -8.91 0.92 -3.84
C MET A 137 -8.63 1.96 -4.91
N ARG A 138 -9.00 1.63 -6.16
CA ARG A 138 -8.99 2.59 -7.27
C ARG A 138 -10.08 3.63 -7.04
N MET A 139 -9.72 4.90 -7.20
CA MET A 139 -10.65 6.02 -7.10
C MET A 139 -11.60 6.06 -8.32
N PRO A 140 -12.81 6.64 -8.18
CA PRO A 140 -13.73 6.81 -9.29
C PRO A 140 -13.09 7.57 -10.46
N GLU A 141 -13.46 7.25 -11.70
CA GLU A 141 -12.91 7.91 -12.90
C GLU A 141 -13.15 9.42 -12.93
N ALA A 142 -14.17 9.91 -12.22
CA ALA A 142 -14.44 11.34 -12.04
C ALA A 142 -13.33 12.07 -11.28
N TYR A 143 -12.49 11.34 -10.54
CA TYR A 143 -11.39 11.85 -9.73
C TYR A 143 -10.07 11.35 -10.30
N GLN A 144 -9.54 12.10 -11.26
CA GLN A 144 -8.21 11.85 -11.82
C GLN A 144 -7.29 13.04 -11.59
N SER A 145 -6.09 12.80 -11.05
CA SER A 145 -5.07 13.83 -10.86
C SER A 145 -3.68 13.24 -10.66
N GLU A 146 -2.68 13.85 -11.29
CA GLU A 146 -1.27 13.57 -11.01
C GLU A 146 -0.79 14.23 -9.70
N ASP A 147 -1.62 15.03 -9.04
CA ASP A 147 -1.31 15.70 -7.78
C ASP A 147 -1.99 15.00 -6.60
N GLU A 148 -1.17 14.45 -5.70
CA GLU A 148 -1.62 13.81 -4.47
C GLU A 148 -2.50 14.73 -3.63
N MET A 149 -2.14 16.00 -3.48
CA MET A 149 -2.92 16.93 -2.67
C MET A 149 -4.31 17.14 -3.26
N MET A 150 -4.43 17.18 -4.59
CA MET A 150 -5.72 17.30 -5.25
C MET A 150 -6.58 16.05 -5.01
N LEU A 151 -6.00 14.85 -5.13
CA LEU A 151 -6.72 13.60 -4.83
C LEU A 151 -7.19 13.54 -3.37
N MET A 152 -6.37 14.01 -2.43
CA MET A 152 -6.74 14.08 -1.01
C MET A 152 -7.96 14.98 -0.75
N THR A 153 -8.28 15.94 -1.62
CA THR A 153 -9.49 16.78 -1.48
C THR A 153 -10.77 16.14 -2.04
N THR A 154 -10.68 14.98 -2.69
CA THR A 154 -11.82 14.39 -3.42
C THR A 154 -12.77 13.60 -2.53
N PHE A 155 -12.34 13.22 -1.32
CA PHE A 155 -13.14 12.49 -0.34
C PHE A 155 -13.31 13.29 0.94
N THR A 156 -14.42 13.07 1.64
CA THR A 156 -14.78 13.78 2.88
C THR A 156 -14.52 12.91 4.10
N ASN A 157 -14.96 11.66 4.05
CA ASN A 157 -14.88 10.74 5.16
C ASN A 157 -14.43 9.35 4.70
N VAL A 158 -13.67 8.68 5.58
CA VAL A 158 -13.41 7.25 5.48
C VAL A 158 -13.72 6.60 6.81
N TYR A 159 -14.55 5.57 6.80
CA TYR A 159 -14.98 4.85 7.99
C TYR A 159 -14.40 3.45 8.00
N ALA A 160 -13.85 3.04 9.15
CA ALA A 160 -13.51 1.65 9.44
C ALA A 160 -14.66 1.02 10.24
N LEU A 161 -15.21 -0.08 9.72
CA LEU A 161 -16.40 -0.74 10.26
C LEU A 161 -16.09 -2.18 10.67
N ASP A 162 -16.68 -2.65 11.77
CA ASP A 162 -16.62 -4.06 12.18
C ASP A 162 -17.62 -4.95 11.40
N GLU A 163 -17.67 -6.24 11.73
CA GLU A 163 -18.56 -7.22 11.05
C GLU A 163 -20.06 -6.90 11.24
N GLU A 164 -20.42 -6.19 12.30
CA GLU A 164 -21.80 -5.77 12.58
C GLU A 164 -22.14 -4.41 11.93
N ASN A 165 -21.19 -3.81 11.19
CA ASN A 165 -21.24 -2.44 10.65
C ASN A 165 -21.22 -1.34 11.71
N ASN A 166 -20.75 -1.61 12.92
CA ASN A 166 -20.49 -0.57 13.90
C ASN A 166 -19.21 0.19 13.53
N LEU A 167 -19.22 1.50 13.81
CA LEU A 167 -18.07 2.37 13.58
C LEU A 167 -16.96 2.07 14.59
N ILE A 168 -15.77 1.70 14.10
CA ILE A 168 -14.56 1.59 14.91
C ILE A 168 -13.87 2.95 14.99
N GLN A 169 -13.64 3.57 13.83
CA GLN A 169 -12.97 4.87 13.71
C GLN A 169 -13.33 5.56 12.40
N ALA A 170 -13.32 6.89 12.39
CA ALA A 170 -13.50 7.70 11.19
C ALA A 170 -12.29 8.60 10.94
N TYR A 171 -11.89 8.70 9.68
CA TYR A 171 -10.98 9.74 9.18
C TYR A 171 -11.84 10.79 8.48
N ASN A 172 -11.85 12.01 9.03
CA ASN A 172 -12.63 13.12 8.49
C ASN A 172 -11.68 14.22 8.01
N LEU A 173 -11.83 14.64 6.75
CA LEU A 173 -11.23 15.85 6.22
C LEU A 173 -12.20 16.99 6.49
N ASN A 174 -11.89 17.82 7.49
CA ASN A 174 -12.67 19.03 7.79
C ASN A 174 -12.62 20.04 6.64
#